data_AF-A0A4U2EQF2-F1
#
_entry.id   AF-A0A4U2EQF2-F1
#
_cell.length_a   1.000
_cell.length_b   1.000
_cell.length_c   1.000
_cell.angle_alpha   90.00
_cell.angle_beta   90.00
_cell.angle_gamma   90.00
#
_symmetry.space_group_name_H-M   'P 1'
#
loop_
_entity.id
_entity.type
_entity.pdbx_description
1 polymer ?
#
loop_
_entity_poly.entity_id
_entity_poly.type
_entity_poly.pdbx_seq_one_letter_code
_entity_poly.pdbx_strand_id
1 'polypeptide(L)'
;MIKKYSWVVAFILSLLMLVSHSFNLFEIQVDSTSILLLVILLVSPYIASLSKVKYGDFEAEISRDEVVAIRDETPSSTTKSERESGYQRSDEFYESIDPIKPLAETDHILALAKLRIEIEKVVKRYHRLAIKQKGAGTLGAQLNELVADNRIDAKFSKSIRDIVAVCNRAIHGETITKSNANIVINSGVVILDDLFWDLEFKVAHGEVISKEHIEKFDYESLYYDKKYRLTTITPGIEKPEKTVRILTQEQLDGLLQGYNEYAEFLVELKPEDENC
;
A
#
# COMPACT_ATOMS: atom_id res chain seq x y z
N MET A 1 4.08 -56.83 5.97
CA MET A 1 5.38 -56.81 5.25
C MET A 1 5.25 -56.81 3.73
N ILE A 2 4.34 -57.57 3.12
CA ILE A 2 4.22 -57.71 1.65
C ILE A 2 3.96 -56.39 0.89
N LYS A 3 3.16 -55.45 1.43
CA LYS A 3 2.85 -54.17 0.75
C LYS A 3 4.05 -53.24 0.55
N LYS A 4 5.09 -53.30 1.40
CA LYS A 4 6.24 -52.37 1.34
C LYS A 4 7.27 -52.77 0.27
N TYR A 5 7.33 -54.05 -0.08
CA TYR A 5 8.27 -54.58 -1.07
C TYR A 5 7.64 -54.85 -2.44
N SER A 6 6.30 -54.83 -2.54
CA SER A 6 5.56 -55.09 -3.79
C SER A 6 6.00 -54.19 -4.95
N TRP A 7 6.34 -52.94 -4.67
CA TRP A 7 6.77 -51.99 -5.71
C TRP A 7 8.20 -52.26 -6.19
N VAL A 8 9.11 -52.64 -5.29
CA VAL A 8 10.49 -53.04 -5.62
C VAL A 8 10.50 -54.32 -6.45
N VAL A 9 9.64 -55.28 -6.12
CA VAL A 9 9.49 -56.52 -6.91
C VAL A 9 8.97 -56.20 -8.32
N ALA A 10 7.96 -55.33 -8.44
CA ALA A 10 7.45 -54.91 -9.74
C ALA A 10 8.51 -54.17 -10.58
N PHE A 11 9.33 -53.32 -9.94
CA PHE A 11 10.45 -52.61 -10.58
C PHE A 11 11.51 -53.58 -11.09
N ILE A 12 11.98 -54.52 -10.26
CA ILE A 12 12.99 -55.52 -10.64
C ILE A 12 12.47 -56.42 -11.77
N LEU A 13 11.21 -56.86 -11.69
CA LEU A 13 10.59 -57.71 -12.71
C LEU A 13 10.48 -56.99 -14.06
N SER A 14 10.10 -55.71 -14.01
CA SER A 14 10.02 -54.84 -15.20
C SER A 14 11.40 -54.61 -15.81
N LEU A 15 12.41 -54.33 -14.99
CA LEU A 15 13.80 -54.15 -15.45
C LEU A 15 14.34 -55.41 -16.12
N LEU A 16 14.09 -56.59 -15.54
CA LEU A 16 14.49 -57.88 -16.11
C LEU A 16 13.82 -58.15 -17.46
N MET A 17 12.53 -57.84 -17.60
CA MET A 17 11.80 -57.91 -18.88
C MET A 17 12.43 -56.99 -19.94
N LEU A 18 12.80 -55.77 -19.55
CA LEU A 18 13.42 -54.80 -20.47
C LEU A 18 14.80 -55.26 -20.96
N VAL A 19 15.65 -55.73 -20.05
CA VAL A 19 16.98 -56.25 -20.37
C VAL A 19 16.86 -57.51 -21.23
N SER A 20 15.98 -58.43 -20.85
CA SER A 20 15.70 -59.64 -21.61
C SER A 20 15.33 -59.35 -23.07
N HIS A 21 14.44 -58.39 -23.29
CA HIS A 21 14.05 -57.95 -24.63
C HIS A 21 15.18 -57.21 -25.37
N SER A 22 15.87 -56.28 -24.71
CA SER A 22 16.96 -55.50 -25.33
C SER A 22 18.14 -56.36 -25.81
N PHE A 23 18.37 -57.51 -25.18
CA PHE A 23 19.44 -58.45 -25.55
C PHE A 23 18.94 -59.65 -26.38
N ASN A 24 17.66 -59.67 -26.79
CA ASN A 24 17.04 -60.79 -27.50
C ASN A 24 17.30 -62.16 -26.84
N LEU A 25 17.33 -62.21 -25.49
CA LEU A 25 17.63 -63.44 -24.76
C LEU A 25 16.51 -64.48 -24.90
N PHE A 26 15.31 -64.05 -25.32
CA PHE A 26 14.13 -64.87 -25.57
C PHE A 26 13.37 -64.31 -26.79
N GLU A 27 12.74 -65.17 -27.61
CA GLU A 27 11.89 -64.77 -28.76
C GLU A 27 10.54 -64.16 -28.32
N ILE A 28 10.55 -63.26 -27.34
CA ILE A 28 9.36 -62.57 -26.87
C ILE A 28 9.19 -61.32 -27.74
N GLN A 29 8.19 -61.36 -28.64
CA GLN A 29 7.75 -60.19 -29.40
C GLN A 29 7.06 -59.19 -28.46
N VAL A 30 7.81 -58.25 -27.92
CA VAL A 30 7.27 -57.13 -27.13
C VAL A 30 7.03 -55.96 -28.07
N ASP A 31 5.79 -55.46 -28.11
CA ASP A 31 5.43 -54.30 -28.90
C ASP A 31 6.11 -53.03 -28.37
N SER A 32 6.46 -52.09 -29.25
CA SER A 32 7.14 -50.82 -28.91
C SER A 32 6.35 -50.01 -27.87
N THR A 33 5.02 -50.13 -27.93
CA THR A 33 4.09 -49.54 -26.97
C THR A 33 4.26 -50.11 -25.56
N SER A 34 4.58 -51.41 -25.44
CA SER A 34 4.81 -52.08 -24.16
C SER A 34 6.16 -51.69 -23.54
N ILE A 35 7.19 -51.48 -24.37
CA ILE A 35 8.49 -50.96 -23.93
C ILE A 35 8.34 -49.54 -23.35
N LEU A 36 7.59 -48.68 -24.05
CA LEU A 36 7.33 -47.31 -23.60
C LEU A 36 6.61 -47.27 -22.25
N LEU A 37 5.54 -48.08 -22.10
CA LEU A 37 4.81 -48.22 -20.83
C LEU A 37 5.69 -48.70 -19.69
N LEU A 38 6.62 -49.62 -19.98
CA LEU A 38 7.53 -50.17 -18.99
C LEU A 38 8.59 -49.15 -18.53
N VAL A 39 9.10 -48.33 -19.45
CA VAL A 39 9.98 -47.19 -19.12
C VAL A 39 9.25 -46.16 -18.25
N ILE A 40 8.00 -45.82 -18.59
CA ILE A 40 7.17 -44.91 -17.78
C ILE A 40 6.97 -45.47 -16.35
N LEU A 41 6.73 -46.78 -16.23
CA LEU A 41 6.56 -47.45 -14.94
C LEU A 41 7.86 -47.45 -14.10
N LEU A 42 9.03 -47.63 -14.74
CA LEU A 42 10.34 -47.53 -14.08
C LEU A 42 10.63 -46.11 -13.56
N VAL A 43 10.20 -45.08 -14.30
CA VAL A 43 10.43 -43.66 -13.93
C VAL A 43 9.39 -43.14 -12.94
N SER A 44 8.18 -43.72 -12.91
CA SER A 44 7.07 -43.40 -12.00
C SER A 44 7.44 -43.08 -10.53
N PRO A 45 8.22 -43.92 -9.81
CA PRO A 45 8.67 -43.61 -8.43
C PRO A 45 9.52 -42.35 -8.30
N TYR A 46 10.26 -42.00 -9.35
CA TYR A 46 11.15 -40.86 -9.40
C TYR A 46 10.40 -39.59 -9.81
N ILE A 47 9.17 -39.69 -10.33
CA ILE A 47 8.31 -38.52 -10.59
C ILE A 47 8.02 -37.76 -9.29
N ALA A 48 7.79 -38.48 -8.19
CA ALA A 48 7.61 -37.86 -6.86
C ALA A 48 8.90 -37.21 -6.31
N SER A 49 10.07 -37.59 -6.85
CA SER A 49 11.36 -36.96 -6.54
C SER A 49 11.66 -35.77 -7.46
N LEU A 50 11.13 -35.76 -8.70
CA LEU A 50 11.22 -34.64 -9.64
C LEU A 50 10.31 -33.47 -9.21
N SER A 51 9.16 -33.75 -8.58
CA SER A 51 8.35 -32.71 -7.92
C SER A 51 9.00 -32.15 -6.63
N LYS A 52 10.17 -32.66 -6.24
CA LYS A 52 10.95 -32.24 -5.08
C LYS A 52 12.26 -31.55 -5.43
N VAL A 53 12.42 -31.07 -6.66
CA VAL A 53 13.38 -29.99 -6.92
C VAL A 53 12.75 -28.69 -6.43
N LYS A 54 12.73 -28.50 -5.10
CA LYS A 54 12.72 -27.17 -4.52
C LYS A 54 14.05 -26.53 -4.92
N TYR A 55 14.02 -25.55 -5.83
CA TYR A 55 15.14 -24.64 -6.08
C TYR A 55 15.29 -23.75 -4.82
N GLY A 56 15.85 -24.35 -3.78
CA GLY A 56 15.59 -24.01 -2.37
C GLY A 56 16.40 -22.86 -1.78
N ASP A 57 16.57 -21.75 -2.51
CA ASP A 57 16.98 -20.45 -1.94
C ASP A 57 16.74 -19.27 -2.92
N PHE A 58 16.56 -19.53 -4.21
CA PHE A 58 16.52 -18.47 -5.24
C PHE A 58 15.14 -17.79 -5.41
N GLU A 59 14.05 -18.44 -5.02
CA GLU A 59 12.70 -17.85 -5.07
C GLU A 59 12.27 -17.20 -3.74
N ALA A 60 13.07 -17.35 -2.68
CA ALA A 60 12.77 -16.84 -1.34
C ALA A 60 13.62 -15.62 -0.95
N GLU A 61 14.40 -15.07 -1.89
CA GLU A 61 15.14 -13.82 -1.70
C GLU A 61 14.62 -12.75 -2.66
N ILE A 62 14.28 -11.59 -2.10
CA ILE A 62 13.85 -10.43 -2.87
C ILE A 62 15.04 -9.90 -3.68
N SER A 63 14.96 -10.07 -4.99
CA SER A 63 16.05 -9.77 -5.91
C SER A 63 16.42 -8.29 -5.90
N ARG A 64 17.71 -8.01 -6.11
CA ARG A 64 18.20 -6.63 -6.23
C ARG A 64 17.60 -5.91 -7.43
N ASP A 65 17.42 -6.62 -8.55
CA ASP A 65 16.92 -6.03 -9.78
C ASP A 65 15.48 -5.53 -9.64
N GLU A 66 14.63 -6.30 -8.94
CA GLU A 66 13.26 -5.88 -8.58
C GLU A 66 13.27 -4.59 -7.76
N VAL A 67 14.13 -4.52 -6.74
CA VAL A 67 14.21 -3.38 -5.83
C VAL A 67 14.80 -2.13 -6.52
N VAL A 68 15.73 -2.33 -7.46
CA VAL A 68 16.25 -1.23 -8.29
C VAL A 68 15.20 -0.73 -9.25
N ALA A 69 14.39 -1.61 -9.84
CA ALA A 69 13.26 -1.21 -10.69
C ALA A 69 12.26 -0.33 -9.92
N ILE A 70 11.96 -0.66 -8.65
CA ILE A 70 11.13 0.20 -7.79
C ILE A 70 11.70 1.62 -7.69
N ARG A 71 13.01 1.76 -7.43
CA ARG A 71 13.65 3.07 -7.33
C ARG A 71 13.56 3.85 -8.64
N ASP A 72 13.81 3.19 -9.77
CA ASP A 72 13.87 3.83 -11.08
C ASP A 72 12.47 4.19 -11.61
N GLU A 73 11.44 3.46 -11.18
CA GLU A 73 10.04 3.76 -11.48
C GLU A 73 9.41 4.77 -10.52
N THR A 74 9.93 4.90 -9.30
CA THR A 74 9.47 5.88 -8.31
C THR A 74 9.69 7.29 -8.86
N PRO A 75 8.65 8.14 -8.93
CA PRO A 75 8.83 9.51 -9.38
C PRO A 75 9.82 10.24 -8.48
N SER A 76 10.67 11.07 -9.09
CA SER A 76 11.50 12.01 -8.34
C SER A 76 10.57 12.93 -7.57
N SER A 77 10.73 13.00 -6.24
CA SER A 77 9.95 13.87 -5.34
C SER A 77 9.63 15.20 -6.02
N THR A 78 8.35 15.58 -5.99
CA THR A 78 7.90 16.87 -6.54
C THR A 78 8.22 17.99 -5.53
N THR A 79 9.47 18.08 -5.08
CA THR A 79 9.97 19.07 -4.10
C THR A 79 9.84 20.52 -4.61
N LYS A 80 9.45 20.71 -5.89
CA LYS A 80 9.23 22.03 -6.49
C LYS A 80 8.00 22.77 -5.93
N SER A 81 7.05 22.10 -5.29
CA SER A 81 5.83 22.76 -4.78
C SER A 81 5.95 23.32 -3.35
N GLU A 82 7.00 22.96 -2.60
CA GLU A 82 7.17 23.36 -1.20
C GLU A 82 7.45 24.86 -1.03
N ARG A 83 8.23 25.46 -1.93
CA ARG A 83 8.68 26.86 -1.78
C ARG A 83 7.67 27.90 -2.26
N GLU A 84 6.74 27.52 -3.13
CA GLU A 84 5.77 28.45 -3.74
C GLU A 84 4.43 28.50 -2.99
N SER A 85 4.12 27.47 -2.19
CA SER A 85 2.81 27.35 -1.52
C SER A 85 2.75 27.94 -0.11
N GLY A 86 3.90 28.14 0.56
CA GLY A 86 3.94 28.52 1.98
C GLY A 86 3.35 27.46 2.92
N TYR A 87 3.17 26.24 2.41
CA TYR A 87 2.52 25.14 3.12
C TYR A 87 3.49 24.45 4.08
N GLN A 88 3.06 24.29 5.33
CA GLN A 88 3.75 23.49 6.32
C GLN A 88 3.06 22.11 6.40
N ARG A 89 3.85 21.03 6.29
CA ARG A 89 3.33 19.67 6.40
C ARG A 89 2.65 19.47 7.76
N SER A 90 1.58 18.67 7.78
CA SER A 90 0.83 18.40 9.01
C SER A 90 1.65 17.61 10.04
N ASP A 91 1.30 17.70 11.32
CA ASP A 91 1.96 16.89 12.37
C ASP A 91 1.78 15.38 12.10
N GLU A 92 0.62 14.98 11.55
CA GLU A 92 0.35 13.58 11.16
C GLU A 92 1.35 13.06 10.12
N PHE A 93 1.80 13.92 9.20
CA PHE A 93 2.84 13.57 8.23
C PHE A 93 4.13 13.15 8.93
N TYR A 94 4.62 14.00 9.85
CA TYR A 94 5.89 13.79 10.55
C TYR A 94 5.81 12.55 11.45
N GLU A 95 4.71 12.38 12.18
CA GLU A 95 4.46 11.18 12.99
C GLU A 95 4.46 9.88 12.16
N SER A 96 4.04 9.96 10.90
CA SER A 96 3.97 8.79 10.00
C SER A 96 5.33 8.45 9.41
N ILE A 97 6.08 9.44 8.92
CA ILE A 97 7.34 9.23 8.15
C ILE A 97 8.58 9.17 9.04
N ASP A 98 8.70 10.05 10.03
CA ASP A 98 9.93 10.21 10.82
C ASP A 98 10.40 8.92 11.51
N PRO A 99 9.51 8.03 12.02
CA PRO A 99 9.98 6.81 12.67
C PRO A 99 10.49 5.73 11.69
N ILE A 100 10.16 5.80 10.39
CA ILE A 100 10.45 4.73 9.42
C ILE A 100 11.97 4.55 9.21
N LYS A 101 12.71 5.64 9.00
CA LYS A 101 14.16 5.59 8.76
C LYS A 101 14.96 5.12 9.98
N PRO A 102 14.72 5.63 11.21
CA PRO A 102 15.34 5.09 12.42
C PRO A 102 15.06 3.60 12.65
N LEU A 103 13.83 3.15 12.36
CA LEU A 103 13.48 1.73 12.42
C LEU A 103 14.32 0.91 11.44
N ALA A 104 14.55 1.40 10.22
CA ALA A 104 15.34 0.70 9.21
C ALA A 104 16.77 0.38 9.65
N GLU A 105 17.33 1.22 10.52
CA GLU A 105 18.67 1.01 11.05
C GLU A 105 18.74 -0.15 12.06
N THR A 106 17.66 -0.38 12.79
CA THR A 106 17.57 -1.39 13.86
C THR A 106 16.94 -2.70 13.36
N ASP A 107 15.78 -2.61 12.71
CA ASP A 107 15.02 -3.71 12.13
C ASP A 107 14.36 -3.26 10.82
N HIS A 108 14.98 -3.67 9.71
CA HIS A 108 14.53 -3.31 8.36
C HIS A 108 13.21 -4.00 7.98
N ILE A 109 12.89 -5.17 8.55
CA ILE A 109 11.61 -5.84 8.30
C ILE A 109 10.49 -5.07 8.99
N LEU A 110 10.72 -4.66 10.25
CA LEU A 110 9.77 -3.83 10.98
C LEU A 110 9.56 -2.46 10.31
N ALA A 111 10.62 -1.86 9.77
CA ALA A 111 10.51 -0.62 8.98
C ALA A 111 9.65 -0.80 7.73
N LEU A 112 9.84 -1.89 6.97
CA LEU A 112 9.00 -2.23 5.82
C LEU A 112 7.54 -2.47 6.22
N ALA A 113 7.30 -3.07 7.38
CA ALA A 113 5.97 -3.26 7.94
C ALA A 113 5.30 -1.91 8.25
N LYS A 114 5.99 -1.00 8.93
CA LYS A 114 5.47 0.35 9.21
C LYS A 114 5.19 1.10 7.90
N LEU A 115 6.13 1.09 6.95
CA LEU A 115 5.95 1.73 5.65
C LEU A 115 4.68 1.24 4.94
N ARG A 116 4.44 -0.08 4.90
CA ARG A 116 3.22 -0.65 4.30
C ARG A 116 1.96 -0.14 4.99
N ILE A 117 1.95 -0.13 6.33
CA ILE A 117 0.81 0.34 7.12
C ILE A 117 0.50 1.80 6.82
N GLU A 118 1.51 2.67 6.78
CA GLU A 118 1.30 4.10 6.50
C GLU A 118 0.80 4.34 5.08
N ILE A 119 1.36 3.65 4.08
CA ILE A 119 0.88 3.72 2.69
C ILE A 119 -0.60 3.31 2.61
N GLU A 120 -0.98 2.18 3.22
CA GLU A 120 -2.35 1.70 3.22
C GLU A 120 -3.31 2.67 3.92
N LYS A 121 -2.87 3.25 5.05
CA LYS A 121 -3.63 4.25 5.81
C LYS A 121 -3.90 5.49 4.96
N VAL A 122 -2.87 6.03 4.30
CA VAL A 122 -2.98 7.24 3.48
C VAL A 122 -3.82 6.99 2.23
N VAL A 123 -3.60 5.89 1.51
CA VAL A 123 -4.40 5.54 0.32
C VAL A 123 -5.88 5.36 0.69
N LYS A 124 -6.17 4.68 1.81
CA LYS A 124 -7.54 4.52 2.30
C LYS A 124 -8.20 5.86 2.65
N ARG A 125 -7.44 6.79 3.24
CA ARG A 125 -7.93 8.15 3.54
C ARG A 125 -8.16 8.95 2.26
N TYR A 126 -7.23 8.89 1.31
CA TYR A 126 -7.36 9.55 0.01
C TYR A 126 -8.60 9.06 -0.70
N HIS A 127 -8.75 7.74 -0.86
CA HIS A 127 -9.93 7.13 -1.46
C HIS A 127 -11.23 7.59 -0.81
N ARG A 128 -11.31 7.58 0.53
CA ARG A 128 -12.49 8.02 1.27
C ARG A 128 -12.87 9.49 1.03
N LEU A 129 -11.89 10.37 0.88
CA LEU A 129 -12.14 11.81 0.68
C LEU A 129 -12.40 12.16 -0.79
N ALA A 130 -11.76 11.46 -1.72
CA ALA A 130 -11.90 11.72 -3.15
C ALA A 130 -13.11 11.01 -3.78
N ILE A 131 -13.40 9.77 -3.36
CA ILE A 131 -14.43 8.91 -3.96
C ILE A 131 -15.63 8.84 -3.01
N LYS A 132 -16.80 9.30 -3.46
CA LYS A 132 -18.04 9.38 -2.66
C LYS A 132 -18.66 8.01 -2.30
N GLN A 133 -18.13 6.89 -2.79
CA GLN A 133 -18.67 5.55 -2.53
C GLN A 133 -17.99 4.87 -1.34
N LYS A 134 -18.78 4.15 -0.52
CA LYS A 134 -18.27 3.29 0.56
C LYS A 134 -17.58 2.06 -0.03
N GLY A 135 -16.29 2.16 -0.32
CA GLY A 135 -15.47 1.05 -0.77
C GLY A 135 -14.63 0.46 0.36
N ALA A 136 -15.10 -0.63 0.99
CA ALA A 136 -14.22 -1.57 1.69
C ALA A 136 -13.52 -2.43 0.64
N GLY A 137 -12.59 -1.84 -0.09
CA GLY A 137 -11.80 -2.49 -1.13
C GLY A 137 -10.41 -2.90 -0.64
N THR A 138 -9.76 -3.80 -1.36
CA THR A 138 -8.32 -4.02 -1.19
C THR A 138 -7.55 -2.77 -1.64
N LEU A 139 -6.30 -2.62 -1.19
CA LEU A 139 -5.43 -1.51 -1.63
C LEU A 139 -5.41 -1.38 -3.17
N GLY A 140 -5.29 -2.51 -3.88
CA GLY A 140 -5.28 -2.52 -5.33
C GLY A 140 -6.59 -2.01 -5.95
N ALA A 141 -7.75 -2.33 -5.37
CA ALA A 141 -9.03 -1.81 -5.83
C ALA A 141 -9.12 -0.30 -5.62
N GLN A 142 -8.73 0.19 -4.44
CA GLN A 142 -8.74 1.63 -4.12
C GLN A 142 -7.82 2.43 -5.06
N LEU A 143 -6.61 1.91 -5.33
CA LEU A 143 -5.68 2.52 -6.26
C LEU A 143 -6.21 2.54 -7.70
N ASN A 144 -6.90 1.49 -8.15
CA ASN A 144 -7.50 1.46 -9.49
C ASN A 144 -8.63 2.49 -9.62
N GLU A 145 -9.45 2.67 -8.58
CA GLU A 145 -10.50 3.69 -8.57
C GLU A 145 -9.92 5.12 -8.56
N LEU A 146 -8.86 5.36 -7.80
CA LEU A 146 -8.15 6.65 -7.81
C LEU A 146 -7.54 6.96 -9.19
N VAL A 147 -7.03 5.95 -9.90
CA VAL A 147 -6.56 6.11 -11.29
C VAL A 147 -7.72 6.37 -12.24
N ALA A 148 -8.82 5.63 -12.12
CA ALA A 148 -9.99 5.79 -12.98
C ALA A 148 -10.63 7.18 -12.87
N ASP A 149 -10.61 7.78 -11.67
CA ASP A 149 -11.08 9.15 -11.41
C ASP A 149 -10.00 10.23 -11.70
N ASN A 150 -8.87 9.85 -12.30
CA ASN A 150 -7.73 10.74 -12.60
C ASN A 150 -7.18 11.51 -11.38
N ARG A 151 -7.29 10.93 -10.17
CA ARG A 151 -6.74 11.52 -8.94
C ARG A 151 -5.24 11.29 -8.80
N ILE A 152 -4.80 10.11 -9.24
CA ILE A 152 -3.39 9.73 -9.34
C ILE A 152 -3.14 9.12 -10.72
N ASP A 153 -1.91 9.20 -11.21
CA ASP A 153 -1.57 8.56 -12.48
C ASP A 153 -1.30 7.05 -12.31
N ALA A 154 -1.37 6.32 -13.44
CA ALA A 154 -1.20 4.87 -13.45
C ALA A 154 0.22 4.42 -13.06
N LYS A 155 1.24 5.24 -13.34
CA LYS A 155 2.63 4.93 -12.98
C LYS A 155 2.81 5.03 -11.46
N PHE A 156 2.30 6.09 -10.84
CA PHE A 156 2.31 6.25 -9.39
C PHE A 156 1.58 5.11 -8.67
N SER A 157 0.40 4.73 -9.17
CA SER A 157 -0.37 3.58 -8.69
C SER A 157 0.37 2.25 -8.80
N LYS A 158 1.18 2.06 -9.86
CA LYS A 158 2.03 0.89 -10.03
C LYS A 158 3.16 0.89 -8.99
N SER A 159 3.87 2.00 -8.84
CA SER A 159 4.98 2.11 -7.88
C SER A 159 4.53 1.82 -6.43
N ILE A 160 3.35 2.29 -6.03
CA ILE A 160 2.75 1.94 -4.72
C ILE A 160 2.56 0.42 -4.59
N ARG A 161 2.00 -0.23 -5.62
CA ARG A 161 1.76 -1.69 -5.61
C ARG A 161 3.05 -2.48 -5.50
N ASP A 162 4.09 -2.08 -6.24
CA ASP A 162 5.37 -2.79 -6.26
C ASP A 162 6.05 -2.69 -4.88
N ILE A 163 6.03 -1.51 -4.25
CA ILE A 163 6.54 -1.33 -2.88
C ILE A 163 5.75 -2.19 -1.89
N VAL A 164 4.42 -2.15 -1.93
CA VAL A 164 3.58 -2.90 -0.99
C VAL A 164 3.75 -4.42 -1.20
N ALA A 165 3.95 -4.88 -2.43
CA ALA A 165 4.24 -6.28 -2.73
C ALA A 165 5.55 -6.74 -2.07
N VAL A 166 6.62 -5.95 -2.20
CA VAL A 166 7.91 -6.23 -1.55
C VAL A 166 7.80 -6.20 -0.02
N CYS A 167 7.12 -5.18 0.55
CA CYS A 167 6.87 -5.15 1.98
C CYS A 167 6.10 -6.38 2.46
N ASN A 168 5.03 -6.78 1.76
CA ASN A 168 4.20 -7.92 2.11
C ASN A 168 5.02 -9.23 2.12
N ARG A 169 5.84 -9.45 1.09
CA ARG A 169 6.74 -10.61 0.98
C ARG A 169 7.74 -10.66 2.14
N ALA A 170 8.41 -9.54 2.42
CA ALA A 170 9.37 -9.44 3.52
C ALA A 170 8.73 -9.73 4.89
N ILE A 171 7.53 -9.18 5.15
CA ILE A 171 6.77 -9.43 6.39
C ILE A 171 6.41 -10.91 6.55
N HIS A 172 6.15 -11.61 5.43
CA HIS A 172 5.82 -13.04 5.43
C HIS A 172 7.05 -13.98 5.43
N GLY A 173 8.24 -13.42 5.66
CA GLY A 173 9.46 -14.20 5.89
C GLY A 173 10.30 -14.44 4.63
N GLU A 174 10.00 -13.74 3.53
CA GLU A 174 10.92 -13.70 2.41
C GLU A 174 12.18 -12.88 2.75
N THR A 175 13.35 -13.39 2.39
CA THR A 175 14.62 -12.78 2.78
C THR A 175 14.86 -11.52 1.97
N ILE A 176 15.22 -10.42 2.63
CA ILE A 176 15.65 -9.19 1.99
C ILE A 176 16.90 -8.67 2.67
N THR A 177 17.90 -8.26 1.90
CA THR A 177 19.11 -7.68 2.47
C THR A 177 18.83 -6.27 3.02
N LYS A 178 19.56 -5.83 4.06
CA LYS A 178 19.43 -4.45 4.60
C LYS A 178 19.60 -3.39 3.50
N SER A 179 20.52 -3.61 2.56
CA SER A 179 20.73 -2.71 1.42
C SER A 179 19.50 -2.62 0.52
N ASN A 180 18.88 -3.75 0.18
CA ASN A 180 17.68 -3.78 -0.65
C ASN A 180 16.49 -3.16 0.11
N ALA A 181 16.30 -3.52 1.38
CA ALA A 181 15.26 -2.92 2.20
C ALA A 181 15.38 -1.39 2.27
N ASN A 182 16.60 -0.86 2.40
CA ASN A 182 16.83 0.58 2.39
C ASN A 182 16.43 1.26 1.07
N ILE A 183 16.60 0.61 -0.08
CA ILE A 183 16.16 1.16 -1.37
C ILE A 183 14.63 1.24 -1.41
N VAL A 184 13.94 0.19 -0.98
CA VAL A 184 12.46 0.15 -0.90
C VAL A 184 11.97 1.22 0.08
N ILE A 185 12.60 1.33 1.25
CA ILE A 185 12.22 2.30 2.28
C ILE A 185 12.39 3.73 1.78
N ASN A 186 13.52 4.05 1.16
CA ASN A 186 13.75 5.39 0.63
C ASN A 186 12.76 5.73 -0.48
N SER A 187 12.48 4.79 -1.39
CA SER A 187 11.49 4.97 -2.45
C SER A 187 10.07 5.13 -1.88
N GLY A 188 9.73 4.33 -0.86
CA GLY A 188 8.43 4.36 -0.23
C GLY A 188 8.18 5.64 0.58
N VAL A 189 9.20 6.19 1.24
CA VAL A 189 9.11 7.49 1.92
C VAL A 189 8.83 8.60 0.91
N VAL A 190 9.45 8.58 -0.27
CA VAL A 190 9.17 9.55 -1.35
C VAL A 190 7.72 9.42 -1.83
N ILE A 191 7.24 8.20 -2.08
CA ILE A 191 5.84 7.97 -2.47
C ILE A 191 4.87 8.41 -1.38
N LEU A 192 5.19 8.13 -0.12
CA LEU A 192 4.35 8.51 1.00
C LEU A 192 4.26 10.03 1.12
N ASP A 193 5.38 10.73 0.89
CA ASP A 193 5.41 12.20 0.83
C ASP A 193 4.54 12.77 -0.28
N ASP A 194 4.68 12.26 -1.51
CA ASP A 194 3.85 12.66 -2.65
C ASP A 194 2.35 12.34 -2.40
N LEU A 195 2.03 11.21 -1.75
CA LEU A 195 0.66 10.83 -1.39
C LEU A 195 0.05 11.82 -0.37
N PHE A 196 0.81 12.18 0.67
CA PHE A 196 0.36 13.18 1.64
C PHE A 196 0.18 14.54 0.98
N TRP A 197 1.12 14.96 0.15
CA TRP A 197 1.04 16.20 -0.60
C TRP A 197 -0.24 16.26 -1.44
N ASP A 198 -0.49 15.23 -2.24
CA ASP A 198 -1.68 15.16 -3.09
C ASP A 198 -2.97 15.10 -2.27
N LEU A 199 -3.00 14.30 -1.20
CA LEU A 199 -4.15 14.20 -0.31
C LEU A 199 -4.50 15.54 0.32
N GLU A 200 -3.50 16.21 0.89
CA GLU A 200 -3.68 17.47 1.60
C GLU A 200 -4.07 18.55 0.60
N PHE A 201 -3.28 18.75 -0.46
CA PHE A 201 -3.45 19.87 -1.38
C PHE A 201 -4.64 19.70 -2.33
N LYS A 202 -4.89 18.51 -2.87
CA LYS A 202 -5.92 18.30 -3.91
C LYS A 202 -7.28 17.89 -3.34
N VAL A 203 -7.33 17.39 -2.11
CA VAL A 203 -8.55 16.76 -1.57
C VAL A 203 -8.97 17.33 -0.22
N ALA A 204 -8.06 17.43 0.76
CA ALA A 204 -8.43 17.77 2.13
C ALA A 204 -8.74 19.25 2.32
N HIS A 205 -8.08 20.15 1.59
CA HIS A 205 -8.29 21.60 1.69
C HIS A 205 -9.47 22.12 0.86
N GLY A 206 -10.14 21.26 0.09
CA GLY A 206 -11.20 21.68 -0.83
C GLY A 206 -10.69 22.49 -2.03
N GLU A 207 -11.61 23.00 -2.85
CA GLU A 207 -11.28 23.84 -4.01
C GLU A 207 -11.18 25.30 -3.57
N VAL A 208 -10.03 25.95 -3.83
CA VAL A 208 -9.87 27.39 -3.59
C VAL A 208 -10.52 28.16 -4.73
N ILE A 209 -11.64 28.84 -4.44
CA ILE A 209 -12.45 29.56 -5.44
C ILE A 209 -11.83 30.90 -5.85
N SER A 210 -11.17 31.60 -4.91
CA SER A 210 -10.46 32.86 -5.16
C SER A 210 -9.29 33.02 -4.20
N LYS A 211 -8.22 33.68 -4.65
CA LYS A 211 -7.07 34.09 -3.83
C LYS A 211 -6.67 35.50 -4.22
N GLU A 212 -6.76 36.41 -3.28
CA GLU A 212 -6.47 37.83 -3.47
C GLU A 212 -5.38 38.28 -2.51
N HIS A 213 -4.55 39.23 -2.93
CA HIS A 213 -3.58 39.86 -2.04
C HIS A 213 -4.27 40.97 -1.25
N ILE A 214 -4.11 40.96 0.07
CA ILE A 214 -4.70 41.95 0.98
C ILE A 214 -3.56 42.69 1.69
N GLU A 215 -3.68 44.01 1.83
CA GLU A 215 -2.69 44.81 2.54
C GLU A 215 -2.70 44.50 4.05
N LYS A 216 -1.56 44.63 4.72
CA LYS A 216 -1.42 44.29 6.14
C LYS A 216 -2.39 45.06 7.06
N PHE A 217 -2.70 46.31 6.71
CA PHE A 217 -3.62 47.15 7.48
C PHE A 217 -5.07 46.65 7.41
N ASP A 218 -5.47 46.12 6.25
CA ASP A 218 -6.78 45.52 6.03
C ASP A 218 -6.93 44.18 6.77
N TYR A 219 -5.85 43.42 6.94
CA TYR A 219 -5.85 42.14 7.66
C TYR A 219 -6.28 42.27 9.13
N GLU A 220 -5.68 43.20 9.88
CA GLU A 220 -5.95 43.34 11.33
C GLU A 220 -7.36 43.89 11.57
N SER A 221 -7.76 44.94 10.83
CA SER A 221 -9.04 45.62 11.02
C SER A 221 -10.24 44.87 10.42
N LEU A 222 -10.09 44.16 9.29
CA LEU A 222 -11.22 43.52 8.60
C LEU A 222 -11.43 42.05 8.98
N TYR A 223 -10.46 41.38 9.59
CA TYR A 223 -10.52 39.94 9.82
C TYR A 223 -10.21 39.52 11.26
N TYR A 224 -9.22 40.13 11.91
CA TYR A 224 -8.86 39.75 13.28
C TYR A 224 -9.85 40.30 14.31
N ASP A 225 -10.27 41.55 14.14
CA ASP A 225 -11.19 42.22 15.07
C ASP A 225 -12.68 41.89 14.83
N LYS A 226 -12.99 41.22 13.72
CA LYS A 226 -14.37 40.83 13.41
C LYS A 226 -14.84 39.68 14.29
N LYS A 227 -16.17 39.68 14.49
CA LYS A 227 -16.87 38.53 15.04
C LYS A 227 -17.39 37.67 13.91
N TYR A 228 -17.42 36.37 14.16
CA TYR A 228 -17.89 35.36 13.23
C TYR A 228 -19.06 34.61 13.84
N ARG A 229 -20.09 34.42 13.02
CA ARG A 229 -21.21 33.53 13.32
C ARG A 229 -20.85 32.12 12.89
N LEU A 230 -20.67 31.25 13.88
CA LEU A 230 -20.47 29.82 13.67
C LEU A 230 -21.76 29.08 13.96
N THR A 231 -22.26 28.34 12.96
CA THR A 231 -23.40 27.43 13.12
C THR A 231 -22.90 26.00 13.13
N THR A 232 -23.26 25.26 14.18
CA THR A 232 -22.97 23.83 14.31
C THR A 232 -24.24 23.00 14.55
N ILE A 233 -24.17 21.70 14.28
CA ILE A 233 -25.23 20.74 14.58
C ILE A 233 -24.65 19.58 15.41
N THR A 234 -25.24 19.31 16.56
CA THR A 234 -24.99 18.10 17.34
C THR A 234 -25.92 16.99 16.84
N PRO A 235 -25.41 15.93 16.19
CA PRO A 235 -26.23 14.84 15.69
C PRO A 235 -26.70 13.96 16.86
N GLY A 236 -27.97 14.07 17.24
CA GLY A 236 -28.64 13.16 18.17
C GLY A 236 -29.72 12.35 17.45
N ILE A 237 -29.87 11.06 17.80
CA ILE A 237 -30.92 10.18 17.22
C ILE A 237 -32.32 10.68 17.58
N GLU A 238 -32.50 11.16 18.81
CA GLU A 238 -33.80 11.59 19.32
C GLU A 238 -34.00 13.11 19.29
N LYS A 239 -32.92 13.89 19.44
CA LYS A 239 -32.99 15.35 19.49
C LYS A 239 -31.71 16.00 18.96
N PRO A 240 -31.60 16.22 17.64
CA PRO A 240 -30.50 17.00 17.09
C PRO A 240 -30.61 18.46 17.54
N GLU A 241 -29.49 19.07 17.93
CA GLU A 241 -29.45 20.45 18.40
C GLU A 241 -28.63 21.31 17.44
N LYS A 242 -29.18 22.46 17.04
CA LYS A 242 -28.50 23.47 16.24
C LYS A 242 -27.97 24.54 17.19
N THR A 243 -26.67 24.76 17.19
CA THR A 243 -26.02 25.78 18.01
C THR A 243 -25.48 26.89 17.14
N VAL A 244 -25.77 28.14 17.49
CA VAL A 244 -25.25 29.33 16.81
C VAL A 244 -24.45 30.13 17.83
N ARG A 245 -23.17 30.37 17.52
CA ARG A 245 -22.24 31.10 18.37
C ARG A 245 -21.71 32.32 17.62
N ILE A 246 -21.48 33.40 18.36
CA ILE A 246 -20.74 34.56 17.88
C ILE A 246 -19.39 34.51 18.57
N LEU A 247 -18.32 34.39 17.78
CA LEU A 247 -16.96 34.18 18.26
C LEU A 247 -16.04 35.27 17.69
N THR A 248 -15.09 35.78 18.48
CA THR A 248 -13.94 36.51 17.92
C THR A 248 -13.02 35.54 17.18
N GLN A 249 -12.07 36.06 16.38
CA GLN A 249 -11.06 35.22 15.72
C GLN A 249 -10.32 34.32 16.74
N GLU A 250 -9.87 34.89 17.86
CA GLU A 250 -9.18 34.15 18.92
C GLU A 250 -10.06 33.02 19.53
N GLN A 251 -11.34 33.28 19.74
CA GLN A 251 -12.28 32.27 20.28
C GLN A 251 -12.58 31.18 19.25
N LEU A 252 -12.66 31.54 17.96
CA LEU A 252 -12.84 30.59 16.87
C LEU A 252 -11.62 29.67 16.75
N ASP A 253 -10.41 30.23 16.81
CA ASP A 253 -9.16 29.46 16.76
C ASP A 253 -9.08 28.46 17.92
N GLY A 254 -9.40 28.91 19.15
CA GLY A 254 -9.46 28.04 20.31
C GLY A 254 -10.50 26.91 20.18
N LEU A 255 -11.67 27.21 19.60
CA LEU A 255 -12.70 26.20 19.34
C LEU A 255 -12.24 25.18 18.29
N LEU A 256 -11.60 25.64 17.20
CA LEU A 256 -11.12 24.78 16.13
C LEU A 256 -9.96 23.88 16.59
N GLN A 257 -9.08 24.38 17.45
CA GLN A 257 -7.99 23.60 18.02
C GLN A 257 -8.50 22.42 18.86
N GLY A 258 -9.58 22.63 19.62
CA GLY A 258 -10.24 21.59 20.40
C GLY A 258 -11.34 20.83 19.64
N TYR A 259 -11.52 21.07 18.33
CA TYR A 259 -12.75 20.69 17.62
C TYR A 259 -13.08 19.19 17.72
N ASN A 260 -12.05 18.35 17.76
CA ASN A 260 -12.17 16.90 17.86
C ASN A 260 -12.83 16.41 19.16
N GLU A 261 -12.89 17.25 20.21
CA GLU A 261 -13.54 16.93 21.48
C GLU A 261 -15.05 17.18 21.44
N TYR A 262 -15.53 17.96 20.47
CA TYR A 262 -16.94 18.30 20.33
C TYR A 262 -17.63 17.31 19.38
N ALA A 263 -18.73 16.72 19.82
CA ALA A 263 -19.61 15.93 18.97
C ALA A 263 -20.52 16.82 18.11
N GLU A 264 -19.95 17.83 17.45
CA GLU A 264 -20.67 18.81 16.64
C GLU A 264 -20.22 18.72 15.17
N PHE A 265 -21.07 19.14 14.23
CA PHE A 265 -20.74 19.33 12.82
C PHE A 265 -20.74 20.81 12.47
N LEU A 266 -19.65 21.33 11.89
CA LEU A 266 -19.62 22.68 11.32
C LEU A 266 -20.53 22.74 10.08
N VAL A 267 -21.46 23.69 10.09
CA VAL A 267 -22.43 23.87 8.99
C VAL A 267 -22.18 25.16 8.23
N GLU A 268 -21.88 26.24 8.95
CA GLU A 268 -21.73 27.57 8.37
C GLU A 268 -20.80 28.42 9.22
N LEU A 269 -19.90 29.16 8.57
CA LEU A 269 -19.08 30.20 9.17
C LEU A 269 -19.23 31.46 8.31
N LYS A 270 -19.70 32.55 8.91
CA LYS A 270 -19.87 33.85 8.24
C LYS A 270 -19.35 34.97 9.12
N PRO A 271 -18.84 36.07 8.54
CA PRO A 271 -18.65 37.29 9.32
C PRO A 271 -20.01 37.70 9.89
N GLU A 272 -20.03 38.12 11.15
CA GLU A 272 -21.20 38.75 11.75
C GLU A 272 -21.32 40.13 11.11
N ASP A 273 -22.38 40.34 10.32
CA ASP A 273 -22.68 41.67 9.79
C ASP A 273 -22.99 42.59 10.98
N GLU A 274 -22.24 43.68 11.12
CA GLU A 274 -22.61 44.81 11.99
C GLU A 274 -23.85 45.49 11.40
N ASN A 275 -25.02 44.85 11.50
CA ASN A 275 -26.30 45.42 11.12
C ASN A 275 -27.39 44.97 12.11
N CYS A 276 -27.40 45.63 13.26
CA CYS A 276 -28.60 46.19 13.88
C CYS A 276 -28.20 47.47 14.61
#